data_AF-G7N2C4-F1
#
_entry.id   AF-G7N2C4-F1
#
_cell.length_a   1.000
_cell.length_b   1.000
_cell.length_c   1.000
_cell.angle_alpha   90.00
_cell.angle_beta   90.00
_cell.angle_gamma   90.00
#
_symmetry.space_group_name_H-M   'P 1'
#
loop_
_entity.id
_entity.type
_entity.pdbx_description
1 polymer ?
#
loop_
_entity_poly.entity_id
_entity_poly.type
_entity_poly.pdbx_seq_one_letter_code
_entity_poly.pdbx_strand_id
1 'polypeptide(L)'
;QKKAVASFPRTVLSRGMDNRYLVLAVSTVQNKEGNCEKHLVITASQSLENKELCILRNDWCSVPVEPGDIIHLEGDCTSDTWIIDKDFGYLILYPDILISGTSIASSIRCMRRAVLSETFRSSDPATRQMLIGTVLHEVFQKAINNSFAPEKLQELAFQTIQEIRHLKEMYRLNLSQDEIKQEVEDYLPSFCKWAGDFMHKNASTDFPQMQLSLPSDSSKDNSTCNIEVVKSMDIEESIWSPRFGLKGKIDVTVGVKIHRGCKTKYKIMPLELKTGKESNSIEHRSQVVLYTLLSQERRADPEAGLLLYLKTGQMYPVPANHLDKRG
;
A
#
# COMPACT_ATOMS: atom_id res chain seq x y z
N GLN A 1 -28.77 14.55 -13.04
CA GLN A 1 -28.15 15.83 -13.47
C GLN A 1 -27.78 16.78 -12.30
N LYS A 2 -28.63 17.03 -11.29
CA LYS A 2 -28.26 17.91 -10.14
C LYS A 2 -27.32 17.29 -9.06
N LYS A 3 -27.17 15.96 -9.02
CA LYS A 3 -26.33 15.24 -8.01
C LYS A 3 -24.81 15.43 -8.23
N ALA A 4 -24.31 15.25 -9.46
CA ALA A 4 -22.88 15.35 -9.79
C ALA A 4 -22.26 16.71 -9.46
N VAL A 5 -22.99 17.78 -9.82
CA VAL A 5 -22.59 19.18 -9.60
C VAL A 5 -22.56 19.55 -8.11
N ALA A 6 -23.35 18.87 -7.27
CA ALA A 6 -23.41 19.18 -5.84
C ALA A 6 -22.20 18.64 -5.06
N SER A 7 -21.62 17.51 -5.49
CA SER A 7 -20.51 16.85 -4.79
C SER A 7 -19.14 17.24 -5.34
N PHE A 8 -19.01 17.44 -6.66
CA PHE A 8 -17.75 17.77 -7.32
C PHE A 8 -17.92 18.87 -8.40
N PRO A 9 -18.23 20.11 -8.01
CA PRO A 9 -18.66 21.18 -8.93
C PRO A 9 -17.59 21.66 -9.94
N ARG A 10 -16.33 21.19 -9.84
CA ARG A 10 -15.20 21.68 -10.65
C ARG A 10 -14.36 20.57 -11.29
N THR A 11 -14.79 19.31 -11.26
CA THR A 11 -14.00 18.23 -11.87
C THR A 11 -13.94 18.42 -13.38
N VAL A 12 -12.73 18.55 -13.91
CA VAL A 12 -12.49 18.60 -15.35
C VAL A 12 -12.54 17.16 -15.86
N LEU A 13 -13.47 16.89 -16.78
CA LEU A 13 -13.57 15.61 -17.47
C LEU A 13 -12.50 15.54 -18.55
N SER A 14 -11.80 14.41 -18.65
CA SER A 14 -10.68 14.22 -19.58
C SER A 14 -10.41 12.75 -19.86
N ARG A 15 -9.79 12.46 -21.01
CA ARG A 15 -9.20 11.16 -21.34
C ARG A 15 -7.72 11.13 -20.89
N GLY A 16 -7.05 9.98 -21.04
CA GLY A 16 -5.63 9.81 -20.77
C GLY A 16 -5.32 9.11 -19.44
N MET A 17 -4.09 9.27 -18.95
CA MET A 17 -3.60 8.60 -17.75
C MET A 17 -4.38 9.00 -16.49
N ASP A 18 -4.77 10.27 -16.37
CA ASP A 18 -5.60 10.79 -15.27
C ASP A 18 -7.04 11.02 -15.72
N ASN A 19 -7.62 10.05 -16.45
CA ASN A 19 -8.96 10.19 -17.00
C ASN A 19 -10.02 10.44 -15.91
N ARG A 20 -11.05 11.19 -16.28
CA ARG A 20 -12.22 11.49 -15.46
C ARG A 20 -13.45 11.39 -16.33
N TYR A 21 -14.27 10.39 -16.04
CA TYR A 21 -15.51 10.12 -16.76
C TYR A 21 -16.71 10.41 -15.88
N LEU A 22 -17.72 11.07 -16.46
CA LEU A 22 -19.04 11.21 -15.87
C LEU A 22 -19.93 10.06 -16.34
N VAL A 23 -20.60 9.39 -15.40
CA VAL A 23 -21.59 8.34 -15.70
C VAL A 23 -22.91 8.98 -16.09
N LEU A 24 -23.39 8.70 -17.30
CA LEU A 24 -24.63 9.23 -17.84
C LEU A 24 -25.82 8.29 -17.64
N ALA A 25 -25.58 6.99 -17.81
CA ALA A 25 -26.60 5.96 -17.65
C ALA A 25 -25.97 4.65 -17.17
N VAL A 26 -26.76 3.86 -16.45
CA VAL A 26 -26.38 2.54 -15.93
C VAL A 26 -27.49 1.56 -16.31
N SER A 27 -27.12 0.44 -16.94
CA SER A 27 -28.04 -0.64 -17.24
C SER A 27 -27.43 -1.98 -16.85
N THR A 28 -28.27 -2.91 -16.44
CA THR A 28 -27.86 -4.30 -16.18
C THR A 28 -28.45 -5.17 -17.26
N VAL A 29 -27.58 -5.90 -17.96
CA VAL A 29 -27.96 -6.76 -19.09
C VAL A 29 -27.44 -8.16 -18.85
N GLN A 30 -28.11 -9.15 -19.44
CA GLN A 30 -27.57 -10.50 -19.54
C GLN A 30 -26.84 -10.63 -20.87
N ASN A 31 -25.60 -11.10 -20.83
CA ASN A 31 -24.87 -11.40 -22.05
C ASN A 31 -25.38 -12.70 -22.70
N LYS A 32 -24.82 -13.05 -23.87
CA LYS A 32 -25.24 -14.24 -24.64
C LYS A 32 -25.06 -15.57 -23.88
N GLU A 33 -24.23 -15.59 -22.85
CA GLU A 33 -23.94 -16.74 -22.01
C GLU A 33 -24.80 -16.78 -20.74
N GLY A 34 -25.71 -15.82 -20.57
CA GLY A 34 -26.57 -15.68 -19.38
C GLY A 34 -25.90 -15.01 -18.19
N ASN A 35 -24.65 -14.55 -18.33
CA ASN A 35 -23.93 -13.85 -17.27
C ASN A 35 -24.39 -12.40 -17.18
N CYS A 36 -24.54 -11.90 -15.94
CA CYS A 36 -24.92 -10.53 -15.66
C CYS A 36 -23.75 -9.58 -15.95
N GLU A 37 -23.99 -8.56 -16.77
CA GLU A 37 -23.06 -7.46 -17.05
C GLU A 37 -23.71 -6.12 -16.66
N LYS A 38 -22.90 -5.20 -16.14
CA LYS A 38 -23.33 -3.82 -15.90
C LYS A 38 -22.70 -2.91 -16.93
N HIS A 39 -23.54 -2.27 -17.73
CA HIS A 39 -23.14 -1.38 -18.82
C HIS A 39 -23.29 0.07 -18.37
N LEU A 40 -22.23 0.85 -18.49
CA LEU A 40 -22.16 2.25 -18.15
C LEU A 40 -21.97 3.06 -19.44
N VAL A 41 -22.86 4.02 -19.68
CA VAL A 41 -22.64 5.03 -20.72
C VAL A 41 -21.92 6.19 -20.05
N ILE A 42 -20.71 6.49 -20.51
CA ILE A 42 -19.82 7.45 -19.87
C ILE A 42 -19.35 8.53 -20.86
N THR A 43 -18.91 9.67 -20.35
CA THR A 43 -18.31 10.75 -21.16
C THR A 43 -17.16 11.43 -20.44
N ALA A 44 -16.10 11.73 -21.19
CA ALA A 44 -15.00 12.59 -20.75
C ALA A 44 -15.15 14.04 -21.24
N SER A 45 -16.28 14.41 -21.87
CA SER A 45 -16.52 15.77 -22.37
C SER A 45 -17.50 16.55 -21.49
N GLN A 46 -17.18 17.82 -21.21
CA GLN A 46 -18.11 18.72 -20.51
C GLN A 46 -19.38 19.01 -21.33
N SER A 47 -19.32 18.92 -22.67
CA SER A 47 -20.48 19.06 -23.55
C SER A 47 -21.41 17.84 -23.53
N LEU A 48 -21.05 16.78 -22.79
CA LEU A 48 -21.74 15.48 -22.74
C LEU A 48 -21.76 14.73 -24.10
N GLU A 49 -20.89 15.14 -25.01
CA GLU A 49 -20.62 14.48 -26.29
C GLU A 49 -19.59 13.35 -26.12
N ASN A 50 -19.27 12.61 -27.19
CA ASN A 50 -18.29 11.52 -27.18
C ASN A 50 -18.58 10.47 -26.09
N LYS A 51 -19.73 9.79 -26.25
CA LYS A 51 -20.16 8.74 -25.34
C LYS A 51 -19.33 7.49 -25.58
N GLU A 52 -18.79 6.95 -24.50
CA GLU A 52 -18.08 5.67 -24.47
C GLU A 52 -18.91 4.65 -23.68
N LEU A 53 -18.64 3.37 -23.93
CA LEU A 53 -19.27 2.26 -23.22
C LEU A 53 -18.25 1.64 -22.26
N CYS A 54 -18.61 1.50 -20.99
CA CYS A 54 -17.84 0.71 -20.03
C CYS A 54 -18.68 -0.49 -19.58
N ILE A 55 -18.12 -1.69 -19.72
CA ILE A 55 -18.76 -2.96 -19.40
C ILE A 55 -18.06 -3.54 -18.18
N LEU A 56 -18.78 -3.62 -17.08
CA LEU A 56 -18.35 -4.30 -15.86
C LEU A 56 -18.86 -5.74 -15.88
N ARG A 57 -17.98 -6.70 -15.59
CA ARG A 57 -18.27 -8.13 -15.54
C ARG A 57 -17.91 -8.73 -14.19
N ASN A 58 -18.41 -9.95 -13.94
CA ASN A 58 -18.13 -10.71 -12.71
C ASN A 58 -18.48 -9.88 -11.46
N ASP A 59 -17.59 -9.87 -10.46
CA ASP A 59 -17.79 -9.18 -9.19
C ASP A 59 -17.92 -7.65 -9.35
N TRP A 60 -17.36 -7.07 -10.43
CA TRP A 60 -17.49 -5.64 -10.73
C TRP A 60 -18.94 -5.21 -11.02
N CYS A 61 -19.83 -6.14 -11.38
CA CYS A 61 -21.27 -5.88 -11.50
C CYS A 61 -21.89 -5.43 -10.17
N SER A 62 -21.26 -5.71 -9.03
CA SER A 62 -21.77 -5.28 -7.71
C SER A 62 -21.44 -3.83 -7.35
N VAL A 63 -20.53 -3.16 -8.07
CA VAL A 63 -20.10 -1.79 -7.76
C VAL A 63 -21.30 -0.83 -7.78
N PRO A 64 -21.56 -0.05 -6.72
CA PRO A 64 -22.75 0.79 -6.58
C PRO A 64 -22.61 2.12 -7.33
N VAL A 65 -22.42 2.05 -8.66
CA VAL A 65 -22.32 3.23 -9.54
C VAL A 65 -23.71 3.71 -9.97
N GLU A 66 -23.93 5.02 -9.90
CA GLU A 66 -25.17 5.71 -10.28
C GLU A 66 -24.94 6.75 -11.39
N PRO A 67 -25.97 7.08 -12.19
CA PRO A 67 -25.92 8.23 -13.09
C PRO A 67 -25.60 9.54 -12.35
N GLY A 68 -24.53 10.21 -12.77
CA GLY A 68 -23.99 11.41 -12.14
C GLY A 68 -22.70 11.18 -11.36
N ASP A 69 -22.27 9.93 -11.19
CA ASP A 69 -20.99 9.65 -10.53
C ASP A 69 -19.80 9.99 -11.42
N ILE A 70 -18.69 10.33 -10.76
CA ILE A 70 -17.38 10.50 -11.40
C ILE A 70 -16.58 9.23 -11.17
N ILE A 71 -16.04 8.67 -12.24
CA ILE A 71 -15.20 7.48 -12.22
C ILE A 71 -13.86 7.74 -12.90
N HIS A 72 -12.87 6.93 -12.54
CA HIS A 72 -11.61 6.78 -13.23
C HIS A 72 -11.43 5.31 -13.64
N LEU A 73 -10.87 5.08 -14.82
CA LEU A 73 -10.68 3.76 -15.39
C LEU A 73 -9.19 3.50 -15.61
N GLU A 74 -8.71 2.38 -15.07
CA GLU A 74 -7.37 1.84 -15.32
C GLU A 74 -7.48 0.62 -16.23
N GLY A 75 -6.69 0.58 -17.30
CA GLY A 75 -6.71 -0.47 -18.32
C GLY A 75 -6.75 0.09 -19.74
N ASP A 76 -7.01 -0.78 -20.71
CA ASP A 76 -7.03 -0.41 -22.12
C ASP A 76 -8.46 -0.18 -22.62
N CYS A 77 -8.65 0.92 -23.36
CA CYS A 77 -9.87 1.19 -24.11
C CYS A 77 -9.68 0.70 -25.55
N THR A 78 -10.49 -0.26 -26.00
CA THR A 78 -10.48 -0.71 -27.39
C THR A 78 -11.79 -0.28 -28.07
N SER A 79 -11.67 0.52 -29.14
CA SER A 79 -12.80 0.99 -29.93
C SER A 79 -13.88 1.70 -29.08
N ASP A 80 -13.47 2.66 -28.24
CA ASP A 80 -14.35 3.42 -27.32
C ASP A 80 -15.15 2.53 -26.33
N THR A 81 -14.69 1.29 -26.13
CA THR A 81 -15.25 0.34 -25.17
C THR A 81 -14.21 -0.06 -24.12
N TRP A 82 -14.58 0.14 -22.86
CA TRP A 82 -13.83 -0.32 -21.69
C TRP A 82 -14.43 -1.64 -21.21
N ILE A 83 -13.59 -2.64 -20.98
CA ILE A 83 -14.01 -3.90 -20.38
C ILE A 83 -13.24 -4.06 -19.09
N ILE A 84 -13.97 -4.17 -17.97
CA ILE A 84 -13.40 -4.35 -16.65
C ILE A 84 -13.99 -5.64 -16.09
N ASP A 85 -13.12 -6.62 -15.86
CA ASP A 85 -13.52 -7.96 -15.47
C ASP A 85 -12.58 -8.52 -14.40
N LYS A 86 -12.71 -9.82 -14.14
CA LYS A 86 -11.93 -10.50 -13.10
C LYS A 86 -10.41 -10.51 -13.38
N ASP A 87 -9.99 -10.36 -14.63
CA ASP A 87 -8.61 -10.55 -15.09
C ASP A 87 -7.96 -9.22 -15.54
N PHE A 88 -8.77 -8.22 -15.94
CA PHE A 88 -8.27 -6.97 -16.52
C PHE A 88 -8.99 -5.72 -16.02
N GLY A 89 -8.18 -4.68 -15.80
CA GLY A 89 -8.61 -3.31 -15.52
C GLY A 89 -9.10 -3.08 -14.08
N TYR A 90 -9.29 -1.81 -13.74
CA TYR A 90 -9.89 -1.38 -12.49
C TYR A 90 -10.85 -0.21 -12.72
N LEU A 91 -11.96 -0.21 -12.00
CA LEU A 91 -12.85 0.95 -11.90
C LEU A 91 -12.68 1.59 -10.52
N ILE A 92 -12.36 2.88 -10.52
CA ILE A 92 -12.23 3.69 -9.31
C ILE A 92 -13.43 4.63 -9.25
N LEU A 93 -14.28 4.42 -8.26
CA LEU A 93 -15.46 5.26 -8.00
C LEU A 93 -15.05 6.45 -7.13
N TYR A 94 -15.39 7.66 -7.56
CA TYR A 94 -14.99 8.93 -6.92
C TYR A 94 -13.46 9.04 -6.72
N PRO A 95 -12.67 9.06 -7.81
CA PRO A 95 -11.21 9.02 -7.76
C PRO A 95 -10.56 10.19 -7.00
N ASP A 96 -11.29 11.29 -6.82
CA ASP A 96 -10.82 12.47 -6.10
C ASP A 96 -11.04 12.35 -4.57
N ILE A 97 -11.74 11.31 -4.09
CA ILE A 97 -11.84 10.98 -2.66
C ILE A 97 -10.68 10.04 -2.30
N LEU A 98 -9.68 10.57 -1.61
CA LEU A 98 -8.49 9.80 -1.22
C LEU A 98 -8.69 9.07 0.11
N ILE A 99 -8.84 7.75 0.03
CA ILE A 99 -8.98 6.86 1.19
C ILE A 99 -7.60 6.36 1.63
N SER A 100 -7.35 6.32 2.95
CA SER A 100 -6.08 5.83 3.46
C SER A 100 -5.96 4.31 3.30
N GLY A 101 -4.76 3.83 2.95
CA GLY A 101 -4.53 2.38 2.82
C GLY A 101 -4.80 1.58 4.11
N THR A 102 -4.57 2.19 5.27
CA THR A 102 -4.91 1.58 6.57
C THR A 102 -6.42 1.49 6.79
N SER A 103 -7.20 2.49 6.36
CA SER A 103 -8.66 2.46 6.41
C SER A 103 -9.21 1.30 5.55
N ILE A 104 -8.67 1.10 4.35
CA ILE A 104 -9.04 -0.01 3.44
C ILE A 104 -8.65 -1.37 4.04
N ALA A 105 -7.41 -1.52 4.51
CA ALA A 105 -6.99 -2.76 5.15
C ALA A 105 -7.88 -3.11 6.37
N SER A 106 -8.33 -2.10 7.12
CA SER A 106 -9.22 -2.30 8.27
C SER A 106 -10.67 -2.66 7.87
N SER A 107 -11.12 -2.27 6.66
CA SER A 107 -12.49 -2.52 6.18
C SER A 107 -12.72 -3.95 5.75
N ILE A 108 -11.66 -4.72 5.45
CA ILE A 108 -11.73 -6.14 5.07
C ILE A 108 -12.58 -6.95 6.05
N ARG A 109 -12.42 -6.70 7.36
CA ARG A 109 -13.26 -7.36 8.39
C ARG A 109 -14.61 -6.67 8.61
N CYS A 110 -14.64 -5.34 8.52
CA CYS A 110 -15.84 -4.57 8.81
C CYS A 110 -15.77 -3.17 8.18
N MET A 111 -16.54 -2.95 7.10
CA MET A 111 -16.66 -1.65 6.43
C MET A 111 -17.19 -0.57 7.39
N ARG A 112 -18.21 -0.89 8.20
CA ARG A 112 -18.79 0.06 9.16
C ARG A 112 -17.73 0.58 10.15
N ARG A 113 -16.86 -0.30 10.65
CA ARG A 113 -15.78 0.10 11.57
C ARG A 113 -14.84 1.08 10.90
N ALA A 114 -14.41 0.82 9.67
CA ALA A 114 -13.52 1.71 8.93
C ALA A 114 -14.11 3.11 8.73
N VAL A 115 -15.39 3.20 8.35
CA VAL A 115 -16.11 4.47 8.20
C VAL A 115 -16.22 5.22 9.53
N LEU A 116 -16.52 4.51 10.63
CA LEU A 116 -16.60 5.12 11.96
C LEU A 116 -15.23 5.62 12.44
N SER A 117 -14.15 4.85 12.25
CA SER A 117 -12.79 5.27 12.61
C SER A 117 -12.35 6.52 11.82
N GLU A 118 -12.70 6.60 10.53
CA GLU A 118 -12.39 7.77 9.70
C GLU A 118 -13.20 9.02 10.12
N THR A 119 -14.46 8.82 10.51
CA THR A 119 -15.36 9.92 10.92
C THR A 119 -15.04 10.42 12.32
N PHE A 120 -14.71 9.51 13.24
CA PHE A 120 -14.47 9.80 14.66
C PHE A 120 -13.00 9.53 15.03
N ARG A 121 -12.07 10.22 14.35
CA ARG A 121 -10.61 10.00 14.47
C ARG A 121 -10.03 10.13 15.88
N SER A 122 -10.77 10.73 16.82
CA SER A 122 -10.34 10.91 18.22
C SER A 122 -10.75 9.77 19.16
N SER A 123 -11.35 8.69 18.65
CA SER A 123 -11.94 7.64 19.49
C SER A 123 -10.94 6.58 19.96
N ASP A 124 -9.81 6.42 19.25
CA ASP A 124 -8.80 5.41 19.61
C ASP A 124 -7.80 6.03 20.61
N PRO A 125 -7.84 5.62 21.89
CA PRO A 125 -6.92 6.16 22.88
C PRO A 125 -5.48 5.75 22.53
N ALA A 126 -4.53 6.65 22.76
CA ALA A 126 -3.12 6.30 22.72
C ALA A 126 -2.86 5.13 23.69
N THR A 127 -2.07 4.16 23.26
CA THR A 127 -1.71 2.99 24.07
C THR A 127 -0.20 2.89 24.21
N ARG A 128 0.25 2.19 25.25
CA ARG A 128 1.67 1.86 25.45
C ARG A 128 2.28 1.23 24.21
N GLN A 129 1.56 0.29 23.57
CA GLN A 129 2.04 -0.43 22.39
C GLN A 129 2.19 0.49 21.17
N MET A 130 1.31 1.48 20.98
CA MET A 130 1.44 2.47 19.91
C MET A 130 2.65 3.38 20.11
N LEU A 131 2.93 3.79 21.36
CA LEU A 131 4.11 4.58 21.68
C LEU A 131 5.40 3.80 21.40
N ILE A 132 5.48 2.55 21.90
CA ILE A 132 6.62 1.65 21.62
C ILE A 132 6.79 1.46 20.11
N GLY A 133 5.69 1.23 19.38
CA GLY A 133 5.71 1.11 17.93
C GLY A 133 6.29 2.35 17.24
N THR A 134 5.83 3.54 17.64
CA THR A 134 6.30 4.81 17.10
C THR A 134 7.81 5.01 17.33
N VAL A 135 8.30 4.76 18.55
CA VAL A 135 9.73 4.87 18.88
C VAL A 135 10.55 3.89 18.06
N LEU A 136 10.12 2.63 17.95
CA LEU A 136 10.84 1.58 17.21
C LEU A 136 10.90 1.87 15.71
N HIS A 137 9.81 2.35 15.09
CA HIS A 137 9.82 2.79 13.69
C HIS A 137 10.86 3.87 13.49
N GLU A 138 10.89 4.87 14.37
CA GLU A 138 11.82 5.97 14.26
C GLU A 138 13.28 5.56 14.46
N VAL A 139 13.57 4.68 15.43
CA VAL A 139 14.91 4.12 15.62
C VAL A 139 15.35 3.35 14.37
N PHE A 140 14.47 2.54 13.77
CA PHE A 140 14.76 1.79 12.56
C PHE A 140 15.05 2.74 11.38
N GLN A 141 14.22 3.76 11.20
CA GLN A 141 14.37 4.78 10.17
C GLN A 141 15.68 5.58 10.32
N LYS A 142 16.09 5.91 11.54
CA LYS A 142 17.41 6.51 11.80
C LYS A 142 18.54 5.51 11.51
N ALA A 143 18.38 4.25 11.89
CA ALA A 143 19.42 3.22 11.73
C ALA A 143 19.71 2.87 10.28
N ILE A 144 18.68 2.77 9.42
CA ILE A 144 18.85 2.35 8.01
C ILE A 144 19.70 3.31 7.18
N ASN A 145 19.78 4.58 7.58
CA ASN A 145 20.65 5.60 6.96
C ASN A 145 22.02 5.74 7.61
N ASN A 146 22.22 5.12 8.77
CA ASN A 146 23.44 5.25 9.57
C ASN A 146 24.13 3.90 9.73
N SER A 147 23.73 3.14 10.75
CA SER A 147 24.29 1.85 11.08
C SER A 147 23.36 1.06 11.98
N PHE A 148 23.35 -0.26 11.78
CA PHE A 148 22.70 -1.23 12.66
C PHE A 148 23.69 -1.88 13.65
N ALA A 149 24.86 -1.29 13.85
CA ALA A 149 25.80 -1.72 14.88
C ALA A 149 25.14 -1.60 16.28
N PRO A 150 25.33 -2.58 17.19
CA PRO A 150 24.67 -2.58 18.51
C PRO A 150 24.86 -1.28 19.30
N GLU A 151 26.06 -0.73 19.32
CA GLU A 151 26.38 0.51 20.05
C GLU A 151 25.62 1.70 19.47
N LYS A 152 25.53 1.76 18.13
CA LYS A 152 24.83 2.84 17.44
C LYS A 152 23.32 2.73 17.63
N LEU A 153 22.76 1.53 17.61
CA LEU A 153 21.34 1.31 17.87
C LEU A 153 20.94 1.71 19.30
N GLN A 154 21.78 1.39 20.30
CA GLN A 154 21.56 1.83 21.68
C GLN A 154 21.58 3.35 21.79
N GLU A 155 22.53 4.01 21.13
CA GLU A 155 22.61 5.47 21.07
C GLU A 155 21.35 6.09 20.45
N LEU A 156 20.92 5.57 19.28
CA LEU A 156 19.73 6.04 18.57
C LEU A 156 18.44 5.81 19.38
N ALA A 157 18.31 4.67 20.05
CA ALA A 157 17.18 4.37 20.91
C ALA A 157 17.10 5.36 22.09
N PHE A 158 18.23 5.59 22.77
CA PHE A 158 18.30 6.53 23.88
C PHE A 158 17.95 7.96 23.46
N GLN A 159 18.55 8.44 22.36
CA GLN A 159 18.26 9.78 21.83
C GLN A 159 16.78 9.92 21.44
N THR A 160 16.21 8.90 20.80
CA THR A 160 14.80 8.92 20.38
C THR A 160 13.87 8.95 21.59
N ILE A 161 14.08 8.11 22.59
CA ILE A 161 13.24 8.09 23.81
C ILE A 161 13.22 9.44 24.53
N GLN A 162 14.34 10.18 24.51
CA GLN A 162 14.46 11.49 25.16
C GLN A 162 13.77 12.65 24.41
N GLU A 163 13.25 12.42 23.21
CA GLU A 163 12.58 13.50 22.48
C GLU A 163 11.27 13.91 23.17
N ILE A 164 11.02 15.23 23.20
CA ILE A 164 9.88 15.84 23.91
C ILE A 164 8.54 15.22 23.50
N ARG A 165 8.37 14.83 22.23
CA ARG A 165 7.13 14.20 21.74
C ARG A 165 6.84 12.86 22.41
N HIS A 166 7.87 12.05 22.65
CA HIS A 166 7.74 10.73 23.27
C HIS A 166 7.55 10.87 24.77
N LEU A 167 8.30 11.79 25.41
CA LEU A 167 8.13 12.12 26.84
C LEU A 167 6.71 12.63 27.16
N LYS A 168 6.10 13.43 26.27
CA LYS A 168 4.71 13.89 26.42
C LYS A 168 3.71 12.74 26.41
N GLU A 169 3.87 11.77 25.52
CA GLU A 169 2.99 10.60 25.49
C GLU A 169 3.23 9.65 26.68
N MET A 170 4.48 9.51 27.15
CA MET A 170 4.77 8.78 28.40
C MET A 170 4.05 9.42 29.59
N TYR A 171 4.11 10.75 29.70
CA TYR A 171 3.39 11.49 30.74
C TYR A 171 1.87 11.27 30.64
N ARG A 172 1.31 11.39 29.42
CA ARG A 172 -0.12 11.17 29.16
C ARG A 172 -0.59 9.77 29.57
N LEU A 173 0.26 8.76 29.36
CA LEU A 173 -0.05 7.36 29.64
C LEU A 173 0.38 6.91 31.05
N ASN A 174 0.97 7.81 31.84
CA ASN A 174 1.55 7.51 33.16
C ASN A 174 2.55 6.34 33.12
N LEU A 175 3.50 6.40 32.16
CA LEU A 175 4.51 5.37 31.94
C LEU A 175 5.89 5.84 32.40
N SER A 176 6.69 4.91 32.92
CA SER A 176 8.09 5.17 33.28
C SER A 176 8.98 5.16 32.04
N GLN A 177 9.91 6.12 31.96
CA GLN A 177 10.90 6.17 30.89
C GLN A 177 11.80 4.92 30.86
N ASP A 178 12.18 4.40 32.04
CA ASP A 178 13.02 3.20 32.14
C ASP A 178 12.31 1.95 31.62
N GLU A 179 11.00 1.84 31.86
CA GLU A 179 10.20 0.73 31.34
C GLU A 179 10.11 0.76 29.81
N ILE A 180 9.92 1.95 29.22
CA ILE A 180 9.91 2.12 27.77
C ILE A 180 11.28 1.80 27.18
N LYS A 181 12.35 2.25 27.84
CA LYS A 181 13.72 1.98 27.43
C LYS A 181 14.01 0.49 27.37
N GLN A 182 13.70 -0.26 28.43
CA GLN A 182 13.91 -1.71 28.46
C GLN A 182 13.14 -2.41 27.32
N GLU A 183 11.86 -2.05 27.13
CA GLU A 183 11.03 -2.66 26.09
C GLU A 183 11.51 -2.34 24.66
N VAL A 184 12.10 -1.17 24.43
CA VAL A 184 12.74 -0.82 23.14
C VAL A 184 14.07 -1.56 22.97
N GLU A 185 14.86 -1.70 24.03
CA GLU A 185 16.15 -2.41 24.01
C GLU A 185 15.99 -3.88 23.62
N ASP A 186 14.90 -4.53 24.03
CA ASP A 186 14.56 -5.91 23.67
C ASP A 186 14.43 -6.15 22.14
N TYR A 187 14.19 -5.10 21.35
CA TYR A 187 14.03 -5.19 19.91
C TYR A 187 15.35 -4.99 19.14
N LEU A 188 16.34 -4.32 19.74
CA LEU A 188 17.58 -3.94 19.05
C LEU A 188 18.36 -5.15 18.48
N PRO A 189 18.45 -6.31 19.17
CA PRO A 189 19.10 -7.49 18.61
C PRO A 189 18.44 -7.97 17.30
N SER A 190 17.12 -7.86 17.20
CA SER A 190 16.35 -8.22 16.00
C SER A 190 16.64 -7.28 14.82
N PHE A 191 16.96 -6.01 15.10
CA PHE A 191 17.36 -5.03 14.07
C PHE A 191 18.75 -5.37 13.54
N CYS A 192 19.71 -5.67 14.44
CA CYS A 192 21.03 -6.16 14.06
C CYS A 192 20.94 -7.42 13.20
N LYS A 193 20.11 -8.39 13.62
CA LYS A 193 19.87 -9.63 12.87
C LYS A 193 19.36 -9.34 11.46
N TRP A 194 18.32 -8.52 11.32
CA TRP A 194 17.75 -8.16 10.01
C TRP A 194 18.81 -7.50 9.10
N ALA A 195 19.57 -6.53 9.62
CA ALA A 195 20.59 -5.86 8.82
C ALA A 195 21.73 -6.81 8.41
N GLY A 196 22.15 -7.68 9.33
CA GLY A 196 23.11 -8.74 9.06
C GLY A 196 22.62 -9.74 8.02
N ASP A 197 21.31 -10.00 7.96
CA ASP A 197 20.69 -10.90 7.00
C ASP A 197 20.55 -10.28 5.60
N PHE A 198 20.20 -9.00 5.49
CA PHE A 198 19.73 -8.40 4.23
C PHE A 198 20.59 -7.26 3.65
N MET A 199 21.47 -6.59 4.39
CA MET A 199 22.19 -5.39 3.90
C MET A 199 23.69 -5.56 3.66
N HIS A 200 24.38 -6.39 4.45
CA HIS A 200 25.84 -6.40 4.50
C HIS A 200 26.44 -7.79 4.28
N LYS A 201 26.33 -8.32 3.06
CA LYS A 201 26.94 -9.60 2.67
C LYS A 201 27.80 -9.47 1.41
N ASN A 202 28.88 -10.26 1.37
CA ASN A 202 29.87 -10.22 0.30
C ASN A 202 29.44 -11.02 -0.93
N ALA A 203 28.74 -12.14 -0.74
CA ALA A 203 28.25 -12.99 -1.83
C ALA A 203 26.72 -13.08 -1.85
N SER A 204 26.15 -13.17 -3.05
CA SER A 204 24.69 -13.22 -3.25
C SER A 204 24.04 -14.48 -2.67
N THR A 205 24.80 -15.57 -2.52
CA THR A 205 24.33 -16.83 -1.92
C THR A 205 24.16 -16.76 -0.42
N ASP A 206 24.77 -15.77 0.23
CA ASP A 206 24.76 -15.65 1.68
C ASP A 206 23.46 -15.01 2.18
N PHE A 207 22.72 -14.32 1.30
CA PHE A 207 21.41 -13.74 1.60
C PHE A 207 20.35 -14.81 1.78
N PRO A 208 19.35 -14.62 2.67
CA PRO A 208 18.28 -15.59 2.88
C PRO A 208 17.54 -15.92 1.59
N GLN A 209 17.30 -17.22 1.38
CA GLN A 209 16.46 -17.67 0.27
C GLN A 209 14.99 -17.47 0.63
N MET A 210 14.24 -16.82 -0.27
CA MET A 210 12.82 -16.52 -0.11
C MET A 210 12.05 -16.93 -1.35
N GLN A 211 10.75 -17.18 -1.18
CA GLN A 211 9.82 -17.38 -2.29
C GLN A 211 9.19 -16.05 -2.69
N LEU A 212 9.45 -15.60 -3.91
CA LEU A 212 8.84 -14.41 -4.49
C LEU A 212 8.67 -14.62 -5.99
N SER A 213 7.43 -14.76 -6.43
CA SER A 213 7.04 -14.72 -7.84
C SER A 213 6.50 -13.34 -8.18
N LEU A 214 7.14 -12.67 -9.14
CA LEU A 214 6.71 -11.37 -9.63
C LEU A 214 5.89 -11.55 -10.91
N PRO A 215 4.88 -10.70 -11.18
CA PRO A 215 4.13 -10.73 -12.44
C PRO A 215 5.00 -10.59 -13.70
N SER A 216 6.14 -9.87 -13.61
CA SER A 216 7.10 -9.73 -14.72
C SER A 216 8.03 -10.94 -14.91
N ASP A 217 7.93 -11.97 -14.07
CA ASP A 217 8.74 -13.17 -14.24
C ASP A 217 8.16 -14.10 -15.30
N SER A 218 9.05 -14.78 -16.03
CA SER A 218 8.61 -15.80 -16.97
C SER A 218 8.16 -17.05 -16.23
N SER A 219 7.24 -17.83 -16.81
CA SER A 219 6.77 -19.10 -16.23
C SER A 219 7.85 -20.16 -16.01
N LYS A 220 9.07 -19.92 -16.52
CA LYS A 220 10.26 -20.77 -16.34
C LYS A 220 11.20 -20.28 -15.24
N ASP A 221 10.98 -19.08 -14.70
CA ASP A 221 11.84 -18.55 -13.64
C ASP A 221 11.49 -19.23 -12.30
N ASN A 222 12.52 -19.68 -11.59
CA ASN A 222 12.35 -20.22 -10.25
C ASN A 222 11.78 -19.14 -9.32
N SER A 223 10.82 -19.51 -8.47
CA SER A 223 10.23 -18.61 -7.48
C SER A 223 11.15 -18.36 -6.30
N THR A 224 12.20 -19.19 -6.13
CA THR A 224 13.21 -18.97 -5.11
C THR A 224 14.21 -17.90 -5.55
N CYS A 225 14.45 -16.94 -4.66
CA CYS A 225 15.40 -15.85 -4.88
C CYS A 225 16.08 -15.47 -3.57
N ASN A 226 17.23 -14.81 -3.69
CA ASN A 226 17.89 -14.17 -2.56
C ASN A 226 17.67 -12.67 -2.64
N ILE A 227 17.33 -12.05 -1.50
CA ILE A 227 16.97 -10.62 -1.43
C ILE A 227 18.08 -9.86 -0.71
N GLU A 228 18.60 -8.81 -1.37
CA GLU A 228 19.54 -7.83 -0.80
C GLU A 228 18.84 -6.47 -0.73
N VAL A 229 18.79 -5.88 0.46
CA VAL A 229 18.36 -4.49 0.68
C VAL A 229 19.60 -3.60 0.62
N VAL A 230 19.73 -2.85 -0.47
CA VAL A 230 20.95 -2.08 -0.75
C VAL A 230 21.04 -0.83 0.11
N LYS A 231 19.95 -0.05 0.16
CA LYS A 231 19.86 1.20 0.91
C LYS A 231 18.41 1.67 1.02
N SER A 232 18.15 2.56 1.96
CA SER A 232 16.94 3.37 1.92
C SER A 232 17.03 4.41 0.78
N MET A 233 15.89 4.70 0.18
CA MET A 233 15.70 5.72 -0.86
C MET A 233 14.88 6.89 -0.33
N ASP A 234 13.89 6.60 0.53
CA ASP A 234 13.05 7.58 1.20
C ASP A 234 12.54 7.00 2.53
N ILE A 235 12.14 7.87 3.45
CA ILE A 235 11.59 7.52 4.77
C ILE A 235 10.30 8.31 4.95
N GLU A 236 9.25 7.63 5.44
CA GLU A 236 7.97 8.29 5.74
C GLU A 236 7.32 8.97 4.50
N GLU A 237 7.51 8.36 3.31
CA GLU A 237 7.08 8.90 2.01
C GLU A 237 5.56 8.98 1.94
N SER A 238 5.02 10.21 1.91
CA SER A 238 3.59 10.46 1.77
C SER A 238 3.19 10.59 0.29
N ILE A 239 2.25 9.76 -0.15
CA ILE A 239 1.78 9.72 -1.55
C ILE A 239 0.26 9.85 -1.59
N TRP A 240 -0.22 10.69 -2.50
CA TRP A 240 -1.62 10.83 -2.89
C TRP A 240 -1.77 10.34 -4.32
N SER A 241 -2.69 9.41 -4.54
CA SER A 241 -2.98 8.82 -5.84
C SER A 241 -4.40 9.19 -6.28
N PRO A 242 -4.54 10.22 -7.13
CA PRO A 242 -5.81 10.52 -7.78
C PRO A 242 -6.17 9.50 -8.86
N ARG A 243 -5.24 8.61 -9.27
CA ARG A 243 -5.53 7.48 -10.16
C ARG A 243 -6.29 6.38 -9.41
N PHE A 244 -5.81 5.98 -8.23
CA PHE A 244 -6.41 4.88 -7.47
C PHE A 244 -7.41 5.33 -6.39
N GLY A 245 -7.59 6.64 -6.15
CA GLY A 245 -8.41 7.13 -5.02
C GLY A 245 -7.78 6.82 -3.66
N LEU A 246 -6.45 6.73 -3.60
CA LEU A 246 -5.69 6.27 -2.44
C LEU A 246 -4.80 7.36 -1.88
N LYS A 247 -4.56 7.32 -0.58
CA LYS A 247 -3.43 7.99 0.07
C LYS A 247 -2.74 7.06 1.04
N GLY A 248 -1.46 7.29 1.26
CA GLY A 248 -0.70 6.50 2.23
C GLY A 248 0.62 7.14 2.58
N LYS A 249 1.25 6.57 3.61
CA LYS A 249 2.58 6.94 4.08
C LYS A 249 3.40 5.66 4.16
N ILE A 250 4.36 5.49 3.26
CA ILE A 250 5.24 4.31 3.24
C ILE A 250 6.29 4.52 4.33
N ASP A 251 6.45 3.56 5.26
CA ASP A 251 7.42 3.69 6.36
C ASP A 251 8.83 3.90 5.83
N VAL A 252 9.28 3.04 4.90
CA VAL A 252 10.58 3.13 4.24
C VAL A 252 10.45 2.68 2.79
N THR A 253 11.00 3.47 1.87
CA THR A 253 11.17 3.05 0.47
C THR A 253 12.60 2.58 0.28
N VAL A 254 12.83 1.35 -0.18
CA VAL A 254 14.16 0.73 -0.26
C VAL A 254 14.56 0.32 -1.67
N GLY A 255 15.85 0.43 -1.97
CA GLY A 255 16.45 -0.18 -3.16
C GLY A 255 16.79 -1.64 -2.90
N VAL A 256 16.28 -2.56 -3.72
CA VAL A 256 16.39 -4.00 -3.52
C VAL A 256 16.99 -4.67 -4.74
N LYS A 257 17.96 -5.57 -4.54
CA LYS A 257 18.40 -6.52 -5.56
C LYS A 257 17.78 -7.88 -5.30
N ILE A 258 17.26 -8.48 -6.35
CA ILE A 258 16.66 -9.81 -6.34
C ILE A 258 17.56 -10.72 -7.18
N HIS A 259 18.24 -11.64 -6.52
CA HIS A 259 19.16 -12.59 -7.14
C HIS A 259 18.46 -13.92 -7.42
N ARG A 260 18.53 -14.38 -8.67
CA ARG A 260 17.98 -15.68 -9.11
C ARG A 260 19.00 -16.40 -9.99
N GLY A 261 19.70 -17.35 -9.40
CA GLY A 261 20.87 -17.96 -10.03
C GLY A 261 21.88 -16.88 -10.43
N CYS A 262 22.22 -16.79 -11.72
CA CYS A 262 23.15 -15.78 -12.23
C CYS A 262 22.49 -14.43 -12.59
N LYS A 263 21.16 -14.31 -12.51
CA LYS A 263 20.43 -13.09 -12.88
C LYS A 263 20.17 -12.23 -11.64
N THR A 264 20.33 -10.92 -11.78
CA THR A 264 19.99 -9.96 -10.72
C THR A 264 19.07 -8.88 -11.29
N LYS A 265 17.93 -8.64 -10.64
CA LYS A 265 17.01 -7.53 -10.96
C LYS A 265 17.07 -6.50 -9.83
N TYR A 266 17.17 -5.21 -10.16
CA TYR A 266 17.06 -4.12 -9.18
C TYR A 266 15.65 -3.53 -9.22
N LYS A 267 15.03 -3.35 -8.05
CA LYS A 267 13.72 -2.72 -7.89
C LYS A 267 13.72 -1.78 -6.70
N ILE A 268 12.90 -0.74 -6.77
CA ILE A 268 12.62 0.14 -5.63
C ILE A 268 11.29 -0.34 -5.04
N MET A 269 11.26 -0.75 -3.78
CA MET A 269 10.11 -1.40 -3.16
C MET A 269 9.68 -0.68 -1.87
N PRO A 270 8.38 -0.64 -1.55
CA PRO A 270 7.91 -0.23 -0.24
C PRO A 270 8.24 -1.29 0.81
N LEU A 271 8.72 -0.86 1.97
CA LEU A 271 8.95 -1.66 3.17
C LEU A 271 8.05 -1.13 4.30
N GLU A 272 7.10 -1.96 4.73
CA GLU A 272 6.23 -1.68 5.87
C GLU A 272 6.82 -2.30 7.13
N LEU A 273 6.88 -1.52 8.20
CA LEU A 273 7.37 -1.95 9.50
C LEU A 273 6.18 -2.32 10.39
N LYS A 274 6.29 -3.43 11.13
CA LYS A 274 5.29 -3.85 12.10
C LYS A 274 5.93 -4.15 13.45
N THR A 275 5.34 -3.57 14.48
CA THR A 275 5.67 -3.86 15.87
C THR A 275 4.65 -4.82 16.47
N GLY A 276 5.11 -5.73 17.32
CA GLY A 276 4.24 -6.68 18.03
C GLY A 276 4.22 -8.06 17.38
N LYS A 277 3.03 -8.68 17.29
CA LYS A 277 2.89 -10.07 16.85
C LYS A 277 3.19 -10.23 15.36
N GLU A 278 4.12 -11.13 15.05
CA GLU A 278 4.37 -11.66 13.71
C GLU A 278 3.17 -12.50 13.25
N SER A 279 2.19 -11.83 12.66
CA SER A 279 0.91 -12.43 12.27
C SER A 279 0.81 -12.72 10.78
N ASN A 280 1.61 -12.04 9.95
CA ASN A 280 1.50 -12.02 8.49
C ASN A 280 0.02 -11.93 8.03
N SER A 281 -0.76 -11.10 8.71
CA SER A 281 -2.21 -11.06 8.54
C SER A 281 -2.60 -10.49 7.17
N ILE A 282 -3.82 -10.80 6.73
CA ILE A 282 -4.37 -10.27 5.48
C ILE A 282 -4.31 -8.74 5.48
N GLU A 283 -4.64 -8.09 6.60
CA GLU A 283 -4.61 -6.62 6.70
C GLU A 283 -3.20 -6.06 6.49
N HIS A 284 -2.18 -6.67 7.11
CA HIS A 284 -0.80 -6.23 6.93
C HIS A 284 -0.32 -6.43 5.49
N ARG A 285 -0.69 -7.54 4.86
CA ARG A 285 -0.35 -7.81 3.45
C ARG A 285 -1.07 -6.86 2.51
N SER A 286 -2.37 -6.62 2.71
CA SER A 286 -3.17 -5.69 1.91
C SER A 286 -2.61 -4.27 1.98
N GLN A 287 -2.14 -3.82 3.15
CA GLN A 287 -1.50 -2.52 3.27
C GLN A 287 -0.25 -2.41 2.38
N VAL A 288 0.59 -3.45 2.34
CA VAL A 288 1.77 -3.50 1.45
C VAL A 288 1.38 -3.53 -0.03
N VAL A 289 0.34 -4.30 -0.40
CA VAL A 289 -0.21 -4.32 -1.77
C VAL A 289 -0.67 -2.91 -2.17
N LEU A 290 -1.39 -2.20 -1.30
CA LEU A 290 -1.83 -0.83 -1.57
C LEU A 290 -0.65 0.16 -1.74
N TYR A 291 0.45 -0.04 -1.00
CA TYR A 291 1.66 0.76 -1.24
C TYR A 291 2.32 0.50 -2.59
N THR A 292 2.15 -0.69 -3.18
CA THR A 292 2.62 -0.92 -4.56
C THR A 292 1.83 -0.09 -5.57
N LEU A 293 0.52 0.07 -5.37
CA LEU A 293 -0.31 0.96 -6.20
C LEU A 293 0.10 2.43 -6.02
N LEU A 294 0.26 2.87 -4.76
CA LEU A 294 0.74 4.24 -4.48
C LEU A 294 2.11 4.52 -5.08
N SER A 295 3.01 3.53 -5.09
CA SER A 295 4.35 3.68 -5.69
C SER A 295 4.28 4.01 -7.19
N GLN A 296 3.24 3.61 -7.91
CA GLN A 296 3.08 3.88 -9.35
C GLN A 296 2.89 5.37 -9.68
N GLU A 297 2.57 6.22 -8.70
CA GLU A 297 2.51 7.68 -8.86
C GLU A 297 3.88 8.34 -8.94
N ARG A 298 4.93 7.65 -8.47
CA ARG A 298 6.28 8.23 -8.34
C ARG A 298 7.33 7.48 -9.16
N ARG A 299 7.08 6.20 -9.45
CA ARG A 299 8.05 5.27 -10.03
C ARG A 299 7.33 4.13 -10.74
N ALA A 300 8.08 3.28 -11.44
CA ALA A 300 7.53 2.07 -12.05
C ALA A 300 6.92 1.13 -10.99
N ASP A 301 5.96 0.28 -11.39
CA ASP A 301 5.32 -0.69 -10.50
C ASP A 301 6.40 -1.57 -9.82
N PRO A 302 6.50 -1.53 -8.48
CA PRO A 302 7.45 -2.38 -7.78
C PRO A 302 7.06 -3.87 -7.85
N GLU A 303 5.81 -4.19 -8.21
CA GLU A 303 5.23 -5.54 -8.32
C GLU A 303 5.12 -6.32 -7.00
N ALA A 304 5.90 -5.95 -5.99
CA ALA A 304 5.87 -6.48 -4.65
C ALA A 304 6.36 -5.42 -3.65
N GLY A 305 6.05 -5.64 -2.38
CA GLY A 305 6.65 -4.93 -1.27
C GLY A 305 7.20 -5.88 -0.22
N LEU A 306 7.73 -5.31 0.86
CA LEU A 306 8.34 -6.04 1.97
C LEU A 306 7.60 -5.71 3.27
N LEU A 307 7.37 -6.72 4.10
CA LEU A 307 6.75 -6.59 5.42
C LEU A 307 7.73 -7.08 6.47
N LEU A 308 8.21 -6.18 7.34
CA LEU A 308 9.18 -6.49 8.38
C LEU A 308 8.55 -6.45 9.76
N TYR A 309 8.65 -7.57 10.49
CA TYR A 309 8.30 -7.63 11.90
C TYR A 309 9.52 -7.30 12.76
N LEU A 310 9.51 -6.11 13.32
CA LEU A 310 10.63 -5.55 14.09
C LEU A 310 10.98 -6.39 15.33
N LYS A 311 10.00 -7.10 15.90
CA LYS A 311 10.20 -7.93 17.10
C LYS A 311 11.14 -9.12 16.87
N THR A 312 11.12 -9.70 15.67
CA THR A 312 11.83 -10.95 15.34
C THR A 312 12.88 -10.78 14.23
N GLY A 313 12.87 -9.61 13.56
CA GLY A 313 13.68 -9.33 12.38
C GLY A 313 13.22 -10.09 11.13
N GLN A 314 12.06 -10.76 11.18
CA GLN A 314 11.56 -11.56 10.07
C GLN A 314 10.91 -10.66 9.01
N MET A 315 11.37 -10.82 7.77
CA MET A 315 10.89 -10.07 6.62
C MET A 315 10.16 -11.00 5.65
N TYR A 316 8.96 -10.58 5.22
CA TYR A 316 8.13 -11.31 4.28
C TYR A 316 8.00 -10.54 2.97
N PRO A 317 8.29 -11.16 1.81
CA PRO A 317 7.90 -10.59 0.53
C PRO A 317 6.38 -10.67 0.35
N VAL A 318 5.79 -9.59 -0.15
CA VAL A 318 4.36 -9.49 -0.44
C VAL A 318 4.19 -9.16 -1.93
N PRO A 319 3.97 -10.17 -2.80
CA PRO A 319 3.65 -9.94 -4.19
C PRO A 319 2.30 -9.23 -4.31
N ALA A 320 2.18 -8.30 -5.24
CA ALA A 320 0.97 -7.53 -5.49
C ALA A 320 0.32 -8.02 -6.79
N ASN A 321 -0.35 -9.17 -6.70
CA ASN A 321 -1.02 -9.79 -7.85
C ASN A 321 -2.28 -9.00 -8.22
N HIS A 322 -2.75 -9.19 -9.46
CA HIS A 322 -4.00 -8.54 -9.92
C HIS A 322 -5.18 -8.87 -9.01
N LEU A 323 -5.32 -10.14 -8.59
CA LEU A 323 -6.38 -10.58 -7.69
C LEU A 323 -6.37 -9.81 -6.36
N ASP A 324 -5.19 -9.58 -5.78
CA ASP A 324 -5.02 -8.88 -4.50
C ASP A 324 -5.26 -7.37 -4.62
N LYS A 325 -4.93 -6.79 -5.78
CA LYS A 325 -5.21 -5.37 -6.09
C LYS A 325 -6.71 -5.14 -6.36
N ARG A 326 -7.39 -6.15 -6.89
CA ARG A 326 -8.82 -6.13 -7.27
C ARG A 326 -9.75 -6.36 -6.07
N GLY A 327 -9.39 -7.27 -5.18
CA GLY A 327 -10.18 -7.69 -4.01
C GLY A 327 -10.17 -6.66 -2.89
#